data_AF-A0A942E1U3-F1
#
_entry.id   AF-A0A942E1U3-F1
#
_cell.length_a   1.000
_cell.length_b   1.000
_cell.length_c   1.000
_cell.angle_alpha   90.00
_cell.angle_beta   90.00
_cell.angle_gamma   90.00
#
_symmetry.space_group_name_H-M   'P 1'
#
loop_
_entity.id
_entity.type
_entity.pdbx_description
1 polymer ?
#
loop_
_entity_poly.entity_id
_entity_poly.type
_entity_poly.pdbx_seq_one_letter_code
_entity_poly.pdbx_strand_id
1 'polypeptide(L)' 'MSFDSLENVIDFQGPDYEAAYVPAEARKILKRWDERSTHHEVRQTRNYG' A
#
# COMPACT_ATOMS: atom_id res chain seq x y z
N MET A 1 -5.58 0.26 8.66
CA MET A 1 -6.63 0.93 7.87
C MET A 1 -6.91 0.03 6.69
N SER A 2 -8.17 -0.37 6.46
CA SER A 2 -8.59 -1.17 5.31
C SER A 2 -9.45 -0.31 4.40
N PHE A 3 -9.37 -0.56 3.09
CA PHE A 3 -10.24 0.06 2.11
C PHE A 3 -11.25 -0.98 1.62
N ASP A 4 -12.47 -0.54 1.33
CA ASP A 4 -13.54 -1.41 0.85
C ASP A 4 -13.39 -1.76 -0.64
N SER A 5 -12.67 -0.95 -1.41
CA SER A 5 -12.41 -1.14 -2.84
C SER A 5 -11.06 -0.54 -3.27
N LEU A 6 -10.62 -0.90 -4.47
CA LEU A 6 -9.44 -0.29 -5.09
C LEU A 6 -9.71 1.17 -5.49
N GLU A 7 -10.92 1.50 -5.96
CA GLU A 7 -11.32 2.89 -6.21
C GLU A 7 -11.09 3.78 -4.99
N ASN A 8 -11.43 3.33 -3.78
CA ASN A 8 -11.21 4.13 -2.57
C ASN A 8 -9.71 4.41 -2.33
N VAL A 9 -8.82 3.52 -2.77
CA VAL A 9 -7.36 3.73 -2.72
C VAL A 9 -6.94 4.77 -3.75
N ILE A 10 -7.47 4.69 -4.97
CA ILE A 10 -7.19 5.63 -6.06
C ILE A 10 -7.67 7.04 -5.70
N ASP A 11 -8.87 7.18 -5.13
CA ASP A 11 -9.41 8.47 -4.72
C ASP A 11 -8.61 9.09 -3.58
N PHE A 12 -8.06 8.25 -2.69
CA PHE A 12 -7.23 8.71 -1.57
C PHE A 12 -5.82 9.11 -2.01
N GLN A 13 -5.14 8.29 -2.82
CA GLN A 13 -3.74 8.50 -3.17
C GLN A 13 -3.56 9.30 -4.47
N GLY A 14 -4.55 9.26 -5.36
CA GLY A 14 -4.52 9.83 -6.70
C GLY A 14 -4.22 8.80 -7.80
N PRO A 15 -4.10 9.25 -9.06
CA PRO A 15 -4.01 8.37 -10.24
C PRO A 15 -2.81 7.42 -10.23
N ASP A 16 -1.71 7.81 -9.58
CA ASP A 16 -0.51 6.98 -9.45
C ASP A 16 -0.46 6.26 -8.10
N TYR A 17 -1.57 5.62 -7.74
CA TYR A 17 -1.83 5.06 -6.40
C TYR A 17 -0.86 3.95 -5.99
N GLU A 18 -0.22 3.28 -6.94
CA GLU A 18 0.78 2.27 -6.60
C GLU A 18 2.16 2.87 -6.35
N ALA A 19 2.43 4.13 -6.66
CA ALA A 19 3.76 4.70 -6.41
C ALA A 19 4.08 4.72 -4.91
N ALA A 20 5.14 4.01 -4.51
CA ALA A 20 5.56 3.95 -3.13
C ALA A 20 6.41 5.18 -2.79
N TYR A 21 5.89 6.04 -1.92
CA TYR A 21 6.67 7.17 -1.41
C TYR A 21 7.66 6.70 -0.33
N VAL A 22 8.91 6.51 -0.75
CA VAL A 22 10.04 6.28 0.16
C VAL A 22 11.00 7.47 0.07
N PRO A 23 11.18 8.27 1.14
CA PRO A 23 12.13 9.38 1.15
C PRO A 23 13.56 8.93 0.85
N ALA A 24 14.35 9.76 0.16
CA ALA A 24 15.71 9.42 -0.26
C ALA A 24 16.61 8.96 0.90
N GLU A 25 16.50 9.61 2.07
CA GLU A 25 17.26 9.22 3.26
C GLU A 25 16.86 7.83 3.78
N ALA A 26 15.56 7.49 3.74
CA ALA A 26 15.08 6.18 4.15
C ALA A 26 15.56 5.07 3.19
N ARG A 27 15.65 5.36 1.89
CA ARG A 27 16.15 4.40 0.88
C ARG A 27 17.58 3.94 1.18
N LYS A 28 18.40 4.78 1.81
CA LYS A 28 19.81 4.46 2.13
C LYS A 28 19.95 3.38 3.20
N ILE A 29 18.97 3.26 4.09
CA ILE A 29 19.01 2.35 5.24
C ILE A 29 18.13 1.10 5.06
N LEU A 30 17.20 1.13 4.10
CA LEU A 30 16.35 -0.01 3.80
C LEU A 30 17.12 -1.06 2.99
N LYS A 31 17.12 -2.31 3.48
CA LYS A 31 17.72 -3.44 2.76
C LYS A 31 17.01 -3.73 1.43
N ARG A 32 15.71 -3.45 1.35
CA ARG A 32 14.88 -3.53 0.15
C ARG A 32 13.67 -2.62 0.30
N TRP A 33 13.29 -1.98 -0.79
CA TRP A 33 12.02 -1.32 -0.98
C TRP A 33 11.64 -1.48 -2.46
N ASP A 34 10.35 -1.57 -2.75
CA ASP A 34 9.85 -1.67 -4.12
C ASP A 34 9.25 -0.30 -4.51
N GLU A 35 9.44 0.13 -5.74
CA GLU A 35 8.94 1.41 -6.26
C GLU A 35 7.41 1.44 -6.41
N ARG A 36 6.80 0.26 -6.49
CA ARG A 36 5.35 0.06 -6.65
C ARG A 36 4.80 -0.77 -5.49
N SER A 37 3.71 -0.29 -4.89
CA SER A 37 2.91 -0.99 -3.89
C SER A 37 2.05 -2.04 -4.56
N THR A 38 2.05 -3.25 -4.00
CA THR A 38 1.16 -4.33 -4.45
C THR A 38 -0.16 -4.28 -3.67
N HIS A 39 -1.27 -4.44 -4.39
CA HIS A 39 -2.61 -4.51 -3.81
C HIS A 39 -3.11 -5.96 -3.79
N HIS A 40 -3.69 -6.37 -2.66
CA HIS A 40 -4.17 -7.75 -2.47
C HIS A 40 -5.61 -7.75 -1.97
N GLU A 41 -6.39 -8.72 -2.44
CA GLU A 41 -7.73 -8.98 -1.94
C GLU A 41 -7.68 -9.81 -0.65
N VAL A 42 -8.50 -9.43 0.33
CA VAL A 42 -8.64 -10.19 1.57
C VAL A 42 -9.47 -11.44 1.30
N ARG A 43 -8.85 -12.62 1.45
CA ARG A 43 -9.53 -13.92 1.27
C ARG A 43 -10.25 -14.41 2.52
N GLN A 44 -9.74 -14.09 3.71
CA GLN A 44 -10.33 -14.50 4.99
C GLN A 44 -9.97 -13.49 6.08
N THR A 45 -10.97 -13.11 6.88
CA THR A 45 -10.80 -12.33 8.11
C THR A 45 -11.18 -13.20 9.30
N ARG A 46 -10.36 -13.23 10.35
CA ARG A 46 -10.63 -13.99 11.57
C ARG A 46 -10.75 -13.05 12.75
N ASN A 47 -11.89 -13.11 13.44
CA ASN A 47 -12.15 -12.37 14.67
C ASN A 47 -12.28 -13.37 15.82
N TYR A 48 -11.44 -13.25 16.84
CA TYR A 48 -11.35 -14.17 17.97
C TYR A 48 -12.02 -13.60 19.22
N GLY A 49 -13.22 -13.05 19.05
CA GLY A 49 -14.02 -12.49 20.15
C GLY A 49 -14.48 -13.54 21.15
#